data_AF-A0A8J6HY75-F1
#
_entry.id   AF-A0A8J6HY75-F1
#
_cell.length_a   1.000
_cell.length_b   1.000
_cell.length_c   1.000
_cell.angle_alpha   90.00
_cell.angle_beta   90.00
_cell.angle_gamma   90.00
#
_symmetry.space_group_name_H-M   'P 1'
#
loop_
_entity.id
_entity.type
_entity.pdbx_description
1 polymer ?
#
loop_
_entity_poly.entity_id
_entity_poly.type
_entity_poly.pdbx_seq_one_letter_code
_entity_poly.pdbx_strand_id
1 'polypeptide(L)'
;MCLGQFSSRGNVKMFESIAPILKGVGFGQLIGTFSVATYYCSLMALTLYYLIHSFTANLPWSQCDPAWSDSSWIKNLTCIPSKTNDVSKLNNSVSSSEAWFRLEVLREKADIEDGIGYPNWELTLCLLCSWTVTFCICAKGVQSSGKASYFLAIFPFVILFCLLVRSVTLEGAGTGILYFVRPDWEKLLDAKVWYSAVTQCFFSLNIGFGSVTMYASYNNFYHNVYRDAMVVTTLDTMTSFLSGLIIFGILGNLAYKMDVEVSEVVKSGGTGLAFISYPEAIARFEMVPWVRSYHHHHHQR
;
A
#
# COMPACT_ATOMS: atom_id res chain seq x y z
N MET A 1 -2.43 -2.72 25.55
CA MET A 1 -2.05 -1.40 26.11
C MET A 1 -1.93 -1.45 27.64
N CYS A 2 -2.96 -1.87 28.39
CA CYS A 2 -2.92 -1.89 29.86
C CYS A 2 -1.71 -2.62 30.45
N LEU A 3 -1.35 -3.80 29.92
CA LEU A 3 -0.16 -4.55 30.35
C LEU A 3 1.15 -3.76 30.15
N GLY A 4 1.26 -3.02 29.05
CA GLY A 4 2.42 -2.17 28.78
C GLY A 4 2.51 -1.02 29.77
N GLN A 5 1.40 -0.28 29.95
CA GLN A 5 1.31 0.84 30.88
C GLN A 5 1.58 0.42 32.34
N PHE A 6 1.01 -0.71 32.78
CA PHE A 6 1.19 -1.22 34.14
C PHE A 6 2.62 -1.67 34.42
N SER A 7 3.26 -2.33 33.44
CA SER A 7 4.62 -2.88 33.63
C SER A 7 5.73 -1.85 33.45
N SER A 8 5.51 -0.78 32.66
CA SER A 8 6.50 0.23 32.27
C SER A 8 7.85 -0.36 31.84
N ARG A 9 7.82 -1.54 31.21
CA ARG A 9 8.99 -2.34 30.83
C ARG A 9 8.85 -2.79 29.37
N GLY A 10 9.99 -3.07 28.75
CA GLY A 10 10.01 -3.69 27.41
C GLY A 10 9.37 -5.08 27.39
N ASN A 11 8.92 -5.52 26.22
CA ASN A 11 8.08 -6.72 26.04
C ASN A 11 8.64 -7.99 26.72
N VAL A 12 9.93 -8.27 26.59
CA VAL A 12 10.56 -9.46 27.22
C VAL A 12 10.47 -9.40 28.76
N LYS A 13 10.82 -8.25 29.34
CA LYS A 13 10.78 -8.05 30.80
C LYS A 13 9.35 -7.99 31.35
N MET A 14 8.39 -7.50 30.55
CA MET A 14 6.98 -7.53 30.90
C MET A 14 6.50 -8.98 31.07
N PHE A 15 6.73 -9.85 30.07
CA PHE A 15 6.30 -11.25 30.17
C PHE A 15 7.03 -11.99 31.30
N GLU A 16 8.33 -11.74 31.49
CA GLU A 16 9.11 -12.28 32.61
C GLU A 16 8.53 -11.88 33.97
N SER A 17 8.02 -10.65 34.12
CA SER A 17 7.39 -10.19 35.36
C SER A 17 6.01 -10.78 35.63
N ILE A 18 5.33 -11.30 34.60
CA ILE A 18 4.04 -12.00 34.75
C ILE A 18 4.31 -13.47 35.12
N ALA A 19 5.13 -14.15 34.31
CA ALA A 19 5.56 -15.51 34.57
C ALA A 19 6.90 -15.79 33.85
N PRO A 20 7.93 -16.30 34.54
CA PRO A 20 9.24 -16.57 33.93
C PRO A 20 9.19 -17.47 32.69
N ILE A 21 8.23 -18.42 32.64
CA ILE A 21 8.02 -19.32 31.50
C ILE A 21 7.58 -18.59 30.22
N LEU A 22 6.92 -17.43 30.34
CA LEU A 22 6.41 -16.66 29.21
C LEU A 22 7.46 -15.76 28.56
N LYS A 23 8.71 -15.77 29.05
CA LYS A 23 9.82 -14.98 28.49
C LYS A 23 10.03 -15.24 26.99
N GLY A 24 9.78 -16.48 26.55
CA GLY A 24 9.85 -16.87 25.13
C GLY A 24 8.88 -16.10 24.23
N VAL A 25 7.72 -15.67 24.75
CA VAL A 25 6.74 -14.88 23.99
C VAL A 25 7.33 -13.54 23.57
N GLY A 26 8.05 -12.87 24.48
CA GLY A 26 8.71 -11.59 24.17
C GLY A 26 9.80 -11.71 23.10
N PHE A 27 10.57 -12.81 23.11
CA PHE A 27 11.54 -13.08 22.04
C PHE A 27 10.87 -13.42 20.72
N GLY A 28 9.78 -14.19 20.74
CA GLY A 28 8.96 -14.48 19.55
C GLY A 28 8.42 -13.19 18.91
N GLN A 29 7.93 -12.25 19.72
CA GLN A 29 7.50 -10.93 19.25
C GLN A 29 8.63 -10.12 18.60
N LEU A 30 9.85 -10.20 19.16
CA LEU A 30 11.02 -9.51 18.60
C LEU A 30 11.39 -10.08 17.23
N ILE A 31 11.44 -11.41 17.09
CA ILE A 31 11.72 -12.07 15.81
C ILE A 31 10.63 -11.74 14.79
N GLY A 32 9.35 -11.84 15.17
CA GLY A 32 8.23 -11.51 14.29
C GLY A 32 8.28 -10.05 13.82
N THR A 33 8.57 -9.11 14.72
CA THR A 33 8.70 -7.69 14.38
C THR A 33 9.89 -7.44 13.43
N PHE A 34 11.00 -8.14 13.60
CA PHE A 34 12.15 -8.04 12.70
C PHE A 34 11.83 -8.53 11.28
N SER A 35 11.12 -9.66 11.16
CA SER A 35 10.66 -10.18 9.86
C SER A 35 9.71 -9.20 9.17
N VAL A 36 8.74 -8.66 9.92
CA VAL A 36 7.79 -7.66 9.43
C VAL A 36 8.52 -6.38 8.99
N ALA A 37 9.48 -5.89 9.79
CA ALA A 37 10.25 -4.69 9.45
C ALA A 37 11.03 -4.85 8.14
N THR A 38 11.62 -6.02 7.90
CA THR A 38 12.35 -6.31 6.65
C THR A 38 11.43 -6.27 5.44
N TYR A 39 10.24 -6.89 5.57
CA TYR A 39 9.22 -6.87 4.51
C TYR A 39 8.66 -5.47 4.24
N TYR A 40 8.33 -4.69 5.27
CA TYR A 40 7.80 -3.34 5.06
C TYR A 40 8.87 -2.36 4.52
N CYS A 41 10.15 -2.54 4.87
CA CYS A 41 11.22 -1.73 4.28
C CYS A 41 11.38 -1.98 2.78
N SER A 42 11.14 -3.20 2.28
CA SER A 42 11.15 -3.45 0.83
C SER A 42 9.95 -2.83 0.13
N LEU A 43 8.76 -2.82 0.75
CA LEU A 43 7.61 -2.08 0.24
C LEU A 43 7.86 -0.56 0.21
N MET A 44 8.51 0.00 1.23
CA MET A 44 8.92 1.41 1.22
C MET A 44 9.93 1.73 0.11
N ALA A 45 10.85 0.80 -0.19
CA ALA A 45 11.77 0.95 -1.30
C ALA A 45 11.03 1.03 -2.64
N LEU A 46 10.01 0.18 -2.84
CA LEU A 46 9.15 0.21 -4.02
C LEU A 46 8.40 1.54 -4.12
N THR A 47 7.77 2.02 -3.04
CA THR A 47 7.05 3.30 -3.10
C THR A 47 7.98 4.49 -3.34
N LEU A 48 9.19 4.48 -2.77
CA LEU A 48 10.20 5.49 -3.05
C LEU A 48 10.66 5.45 -4.51
N TYR A 49 10.84 4.26 -5.08
CA TYR A 49 11.17 4.07 -6.49
C TYR A 49 10.10 4.69 -7.40
N TYR A 50 8.82 4.37 -7.17
CA TYR A 50 7.70 4.97 -7.89
C TYR A 50 7.63 6.50 -7.70
N LEU A 51 7.91 7.00 -6.49
CA LEU A 51 7.93 8.43 -6.21
C LEU A 51 9.01 9.16 -7.02
N ILE A 52 10.23 8.61 -7.09
CA ILE A 52 11.33 9.19 -7.87
C ILE A 52 10.96 9.22 -9.37
N HIS A 53 10.43 8.12 -9.90
CA HIS A 53 9.99 8.04 -11.30
C HIS A 53 8.72 8.85 -11.60
N SER A 54 7.97 9.30 -10.59
CA SER A 54 6.81 10.18 -10.79
C SER A 54 7.19 11.61 -11.16
N PHE A 55 8.45 12.01 -10.97
CA PHE A 55 8.92 13.36 -11.34
C PHE A 55 9.25 13.52 -12.83
N THR A 56 9.13 12.46 -13.64
CA THR A 56 9.34 12.55 -15.09
C THR A 56 8.08 13.10 -15.80
N ALA A 57 8.28 13.87 -16.87
CA ALA A 57 7.17 14.49 -17.61
C ALA A 57 6.21 13.46 -18.24
N ASN A 58 6.76 12.35 -18.73
CA ASN A 58 6.00 11.18 -19.14
C ASN A 58 6.19 10.08 -18.09
N LEU A 59 5.10 9.56 -17.57
CA LEU A 59 5.12 8.47 -16.58
C LEU A 59 5.62 7.19 -17.27
N PRO A 60 6.61 6.48 -16.74
CA PRO A 60 7.20 5.34 -17.42
C PRO A 60 6.22 4.16 -17.55
N TRP A 61 5.27 4.02 -16.64
CA TRP A 61 4.20 3.03 -16.71
C TRP A 61 3.02 3.42 -17.63
N SER A 62 3.06 4.60 -18.27
CA SER A 62 1.98 5.05 -19.18
C SER A 62 2.20 4.67 -20.65
N GLN A 63 3.41 4.26 -21.01
CA GLN A 63 3.82 3.92 -22.37
C GLN A 63 4.45 2.53 -22.40
N CYS A 64 4.37 1.87 -23.55
CA CYS A 64 5.05 0.61 -23.79
C CYS A 64 6.44 0.86 -24.36
N ASP A 65 7.47 0.31 -23.72
CA ASP A 65 8.83 0.33 -24.27
C ASP A 65 8.98 -0.77 -25.34
N PRO A 66 9.48 -0.46 -26.55
CA PRO A 66 9.81 -1.46 -27.56
C PRO A 66 10.73 -2.58 -27.06
N ALA A 67 11.61 -2.32 -26.08
CA ALA A 67 12.52 -3.33 -25.54
C ALA A 67 11.78 -4.49 -24.84
N TRP A 68 10.53 -4.29 -24.41
CA TRP A 68 9.77 -5.31 -23.69
C TRP A 68 9.26 -6.44 -24.60
N SER A 69 9.13 -6.22 -25.92
CA SER A 69 8.65 -7.24 -26.86
C SER A 69 9.57 -8.45 -26.95
N ASP A 70 10.86 -8.26 -26.66
CA ASP A 70 11.88 -9.31 -26.75
C ASP A 70 12.01 -10.12 -25.45
N SER A 71 11.34 -9.69 -24.37
CA SER A 71 11.39 -10.37 -23.08
C SER A 71 10.67 -11.72 -23.14
N SER A 72 11.23 -12.74 -22.47
CA SER A 72 10.63 -14.08 -22.39
C SER A 72 9.25 -14.09 -21.72
N TRP A 73 9.00 -13.13 -20.82
CA TRP A 73 7.74 -13.00 -20.08
C TRP A 73 6.57 -12.49 -20.94
N ILE A 74 6.81 -11.57 -21.89
CA ILE A 74 5.76 -10.99 -22.78
C ILE A 74 5.62 -11.77 -24.09
N LYS A 75 6.33 -12.89 -24.29
CA LYS A 75 6.22 -13.67 -25.54
C LYS A 75 4.75 -14.03 -25.84
N ASN A 76 4.26 -13.54 -26.99
CA ASN A 76 2.87 -13.64 -27.49
C ASN A 76 1.82 -12.69 -26.87
N LEU A 77 2.21 -11.77 -25.99
CA LEU A 77 1.33 -10.73 -25.47
C LEU A 77 1.65 -9.37 -26.09
N THR A 78 0.61 -8.57 -26.33
CA THR A 78 0.75 -7.20 -26.82
C THR A 78 0.64 -6.21 -25.66
N CYS A 79 1.65 -5.35 -25.49
CA CYS A 79 1.58 -4.27 -24.51
C CYS A 79 0.63 -3.18 -25.03
N ILE A 80 -0.35 -2.80 -24.21
CA ILE A 80 -1.30 -1.73 -24.51
C ILE A 80 -0.96 -0.49 -23.67
N PRO A 81 -0.68 0.68 -24.30
CA PRO A 81 -0.45 1.92 -23.58
C PRO A 81 -1.73 2.40 -22.89
N SER A 82 -1.60 2.98 -21.69
CA SER A 82 -2.75 3.40 -20.88
C SER A 82 -3.73 4.35 -21.58
N LYS A 83 -3.27 5.15 -22.56
CA LYS A 83 -4.10 6.13 -23.29
C LYS A 83 -4.87 5.57 -24.49
N THR A 84 -4.76 4.28 -24.77
CA THR A 84 -5.36 3.65 -25.96
C THR A 84 -6.56 2.80 -25.53
N ASN A 85 -7.74 3.08 -26.09
CA ASN A 85 -8.98 2.33 -25.80
C ASN A 85 -9.19 1.17 -26.79
N ASP A 86 -8.12 0.49 -27.22
CA ASP A 86 -8.23 -0.55 -28.22
C ASP A 86 -8.62 -1.89 -27.58
N VAL A 87 -9.93 -2.07 -27.38
CA VAL A 87 -10.56 -3.25 -26.73
C VAL A 87 -10.44 -4.51 -27.62
N SER A 88 -10.04 -4.35 -28.88
CA SER A 88 -10.01 -5.41 -29.90
C SER A 88 -9.00 -6.54 -29.68
N LYS A 89 -8.15 -6.47 -28.63
CA LYS A 89 -7.04 -7.44 -28.37
C LYS A 89 -6.96 -7.97 -26.93
N LEU A 90 -8.07 -7.97 -26.17
CA LEU A 90 -8.05 -8.29 -24.73
C LEU A 90 -7.53 -9.71 -24.38
N ASN A 91 -7.70 -10.68 -25.29
CA ASN A 91 -7.38 -12.08 -24.99
C ASN A 91 -5.88 -12.40 -24.90
N ASN A 92 -4.98 -11.50 -25.34
CA ASN A 92 -3.52 -11.66 -25.27
C ASN A 92 -2.82 -10.30 -25.08
N SER A 93 -3.30 -9.50 -24.13
CA SER A 93 -2.75 -8.17 -23.89
C SER A 93 -2.35 -7.93 -22.44
N VAL A 94 -1.31 -7.15 -22.24
CA VAL A 94 -0.81 -6.72 -20.92
C VAL A 94 -0.86 -5.20 -20.85
N SER A 95 -1.25 -4.66 -19.70
CA SER A 95 -1.20 -3.21 -19.46
C SER A 95 0.24 -2.71 -19.39
N SER A 96 0.52 -1.48 -19.87
CA SER A 96 1.86 -0.89 -19.75
C SER A 96 2.35 -0.82 -18.30
N SER A 97 1.45 -0.61 -17.32
CA SER A 97 1.78 -0.65 -15.90
C SER A 97 2.21 -2.03 -15.41
N GLU A 98 1.57 -3.10 -15.87
CA GLU A 98 1.92 -4.46 -15.46
C GLU A 98 3.27 -4.87 -16.06
N ALA A 99 3.48 -4.56 -17.35
CA ALA A 99 4.74 -4.79 -18.01
C ALA A 99 5.89 -4.04 -17.32
N TRP A 100 5.69 -2.77 -16.99
CA TRP A 100 6.68 -1.98 -16.27
C TRP A 100 7.01 -2.56 -14.89
N PHE A 101 5.99 -2.94 -14.12
CA PHE A 101 6.19 -3.49 -12.78
C PHE A 101 6.91 -4.84 -12.80
N ARG A 102 6.54 -5.76 -13.69
CA ARG A 102 7.14 -7.11 -13.73
C ARG A 102 8.52 -7.12 -14.39
N LEU A 103 8.70 -6.40 -15.50
CA LEU A 103 9.96 -6.41 -16.25
C LEU A 103 11.00 -5.45 -15.70
N GLU A 104 10.63 -4.20 -15.41
CA GLU A 104 11.63 -3.19 -15.03
C GLU A 104 11.84 -3.14 -13.52
N VAL A 105 10.75 -3.14 -12.75
CA VAL A 105 10.82 -3.07 -11.28
C VAL A 105 11.26 -4.40 -10.70
N LEU A 106 10.46 -5.46 -10.89
CA LEU A 106 10.73 -6.77 -10.29
C LEU A 106 11.82 -7.55 -11.04
N ARG A 107 12.02 -7.31 -12.33
CA ARG A 107 12.90 -8.11 -13.21
C ARG A 107 12.60 -9.61 -13.07
N GLU A 108 11.31 -9.93 -13.09
CA GLU A 108 10.80 -11.29 -12.94
C GLU A 108 11.30 -12.17 -14.08
N LYS A 109 11.91 -13.31 -13.73
CA LYS A 109 12.28 -14.34 -14.71
C LYS A 109 11.10 -15.28 -14.96
N ALA A 110 11.10 -15.93 -16.12
CA ALA A 110 10.02 -16.83 -16.52
C ALA A 110 9.92 -18.07 -15.61
N ASP A 111 11.06 -18.60 -15.16
CA ASP A 111 11.12 -19.80 -14.34
C ASP A 111 12.03 -19.62 -13.12
N ILE A 112 11.68 -20.31 -12.03
CA ILE A 112 12.49 -20.38 -10.81
C ILE A 112 13.85 -21.06 -11.07
N GLU A 113 13.94 -21.93 -12.08
CA GLU A 113 15.16 -22.65 -12.45
C GLU A 113 16.28 -21.70 -12.90
N ASP A 114 15.92 -20.55 -13.48
CA ASP A 114 16.88 -19.49 -13.85
C ASP A 114 17.41 -18.70 -12.63
N GLY A 115 16.94 -19.05 -11.42
CA GLY A 115 17.30 -18.43 -10.16
C GLY A 115 16.72 -17.02 -9.95
N ILE A 116 17.01 -16.44 -8.79
CA ILE A 116 16.46 -15.14 -8.34
C ILE A 116 17.05 -13.91 -9.06
N GLY A 117 18.03 -14.12 -9.97
CA GLY A 117 18.70 -13.02 -10.69
C GLY A 117 19.59 -12.15 -9.82
N TYR A 118 20.10 -11.06 -10.42
CA TYR A 118 20.87 -10.05 -9.70
C TYR A 118 19.93 -8.96 -9.16
N PRO A 119 20.20 -8.42 -7.96
CA PRO A 119 19.37 -7.36 -7.40
C PRO A 119 19.44 -6.11 -8.29
N ASN A 120 18.28 -5.49 -8.55
CA ASN A 120 18.24 -4.19 -9.22
C ASN A 120 18.94 -3.15 -8.33
N TRP A 121 19.98 -2.51 -8.87
CA TRP A 121 20.81 -1.57 -8.13
C TRP A 121 20.03 -0.33 -7.69
N GLU A 122 19.06 0.13 -8.48
CA GLU A 122 18.20 1.28 -8.17
C GLU A 122 17.29 0.99 -6.98
N LEU A 123 16.65 -0.19 -6.99
CA LEU A 123 15.85 -0.66 -5.85
C LEU A 123 16.70 -0.93 -4.61
N THR A 124 17.92 -1.43 -4.78
CA THR A 124 18.86 -1.63 -3.68
C THR A 124 19.22 -0.29 -3.02
N LEU A 125 19.41 0.77 -3.81
CA LEU A 125 19.63 2.11 -3.28
C LEU A 125 18.39 2.67 -2.58
N CYS A 126 17.19 2.46 -3.15
CA CYS A 126 15.93 2.84 -2.51
C CYS A 126 15.70 2.09 -1.18
N LEU A 127 16.11 0.82 -1.10
CA LEU A 127 16.07 0.01 0.11
C LEU A 127 17.04 0.54 1.17
N LEU A 128 18.27 0.86 0.78
CA LEU A 128 19.26 1.49 1.67
C LEU A 128 18.74 2.83 2.23
N CYS A 129 18.13 3.64 1.36
CA CYS A 129 17.51 4.90 1.74
C CYS A 129 16.37 4.67 2.75
N SER A 130 15.46 3.72 2.49
CA SER A 130 14.34 3.39 3.37
C SER A 130 14.80 2.94 4.77
N TRP A 131 15.85 2.11 4.84
CA TRP A 131 16.46 1.71 6.11
C TRP A 131 17.11 2.88 6.83
N THR A 132 17.81 3.75 6.11
CA THR A 132 18.46 4.94 6.69
C THR A 132 17.44 5.91 7.27
N VAL A 133 16.35 6.19 6.54
CA VAL A 133 15.26 7.04 7.02
C VAL A 133 14.61 6.43 8.27
N THR A 134 14.31 5.12 8.24
CA THR A 134 13.73 4.41 9.39
C THR A 134 14.67 4.47 10.61
N PHE A 135 15.97 4.26 10.40
CA PHE A 135 16.97 4.39 11.44
C PHE A 135 17.01 5.81 12.01
N CYS A 136 17.06 6.85 11.16
CA CYS A 136 17.09 8.25 11.59
C CYS A 136 15.87 8.63 12.44
N ILE A 137 14.67 8.16 12.07
CA ILE A 137 13.43 8.41 12.84
C ILE A 137 13.52 7.75 14.22
N CYS A 138 14.08 6.53 14.29
CA CYS A 138 14.19 5.74 15.51
C CYS A 138 15.44 6.04 16.36
N ALA A 139 16.44 6.75 15.83
CA ALA A 139 17.77 6.86 16.42
C ALA A 139 17.79 7.44 17.84
N LYS A 140 16.90 8.39 18.16
CA LYS A 140 16.76 8.96 19.51
C LYS A 140 15.61 8.34 20.31
N GLY A 141 15.17 7.14 19.92
CA GLY A 141 14.06 6.41 20.54
C GLY A 141 12.71 7.12 20.39
N VAL A 142 11.83 6.91 21.38
CA VAL A 142 10.43 7.35 21.35
C VAL A 142 10.24 8.87 21.25
N GLN A 143 11.23 9.67 21.68
CA GLN A 143 11.15 11.13 21.58
C GLN A 143 11.29 11.63 20.13
N SER A 144 12.07 10.95 19.29
CA SER A 144 12.22 11.29 17.88
C SER A 144 11.07 10.74 17.06
N SER A 145 10.73 9.46 17.25
CA SER A 145 9.60 8.85 16.54
C SER A 145 8.28 9.53 16.87
N GLY A 146 8.08 9.96 18.13
CA GLY A 146 6.90 10.73 18.55
C GLY A 146 6.82 12.15 17.97
N LYS A 147 7.94 12.75 17.54
CA LYS A 147 7.92 14.03 16.80
C LYS A 147 7.62 13.80 15.33
N ALA A 148 8.26 12.80 14.73
CA ALA A 148 8.01 12.40 13.34
C ALA A 148 6.56 11.95 13.12
N SER A 149 5.95 11.31 14.12
CA SER A 149 4.57 10.81 14.04
C SER A 149 3.53 11.90 13.84
N TYR A 150 3.76 13.15 14.29
CA TYR A 150 2.82 14.25 14.01
C TYR A 150 2.65 14.46 12.51
N PHE A 151 3.76 14.46 11.76
CA PHE A 151 3.69 14.55 10.30
C PHE A 151 3.17 13.23 9.69
N LEU A 152 3.75 12.10 10.08
CA LEU A 152 3.43 10.79 9.50
C LEU A 152 1.99 10.34 9.74
N ALA A 153 1.33 10.81 10.81
CA ALA A 153 -0.08 10.50 11.07
C ALA A 153 -1.03 11.48 10.38
N ILE A 154 -0.73 12.78 10.38
CA ILE A 154 -1.64 13.81 9.85
C ILE A 154 -1.58 13.86 8.31
N PHE A 155 -0.39 13.76 7.72
CA PHE A 155 -0.20 13.88 6.28
C PHE A 155 -1.02 12.86 5.47
N PRO A 156 -1.05 11.56 5.82
CA PRO A 156 -1.92 10.60 5.13
C PRO A 156 -3.41 10.96 5.18
N PHE A 157 -3.93 11.54 6.27
CA PHE A 157 -5.32 11.98 6.30
C PHE A 157 -5.61 13.12 5.33
N VAL A 158 -4.68 14.06 5.17
CA VAL A 158 -4.79 15.13 4.15
C VAL A 158 -4.82 14.53 2.76
N ILE A 159 -3.94 13.56 2.46
CA ILE A 159 -3.90 12.88 1.17
C ILE A 159 -5.17 12.07 0.92
N LEU A 160 -5.65 11.31 1.92
CA LEU A 160 -6.91 10.57 1.82
C LEU A 160 -8.09 11.49 1.54
N PHE A 161 -8.16 12.65 2.18
CA PHE A 161 -9.21 13.64 1.91
C PHE A 161 -9.14 14.17 0.47
N CYS A 162 -7.95 14.54 -0.01
CA CYS A 162 -7.77 14.97 -1.40
C CYS A 162 -8.13 13.87 -2.41
N LEU A 163 -7.71 12.63 -2.15
CA LEU A 163 -8.02 11.48 -3.00
C LEU A 163 -9.50 11.11 -2.93
N LEU A 164 -10.18 11.30 -1.81
CA LEU A 164 -11.63 11.12 -1.70
C LEU A 164 -12.37 12.10 -2.60
N VAL A 165 -12.06 13.39 -2.49
CA VAL A 165 -12.66 14.43 -3.35
C VAL A 165 -12.41 14.09 -4.81
N ARG A 166 -11.18 13.72 -5.18
CA ARG A 166 -10.88 13.31 -6.54
C ARG A 166 -11.67 12.07 -6.96
N SER A 167 -11.68 11.02 -6.14
CA SER A 167 -12.34 9.74 -6.42
C SER A 167 -13.83 9.93 -6.70
N VAL A 168 -14.56 10.68 -5.86
CA VAL A 168 -16.00 10.89 -6.05
C VAL A 168 -16.34 11.82 -7.22
N THR A 169 -15.40 12.64 -7.69
CA THR A 169 -15.60 13.50 -8.88
C THR A 169 -15.36 12.80 -10.21
N LEU A 170 -14.83 11.57 -10.20
CA LEU A 170 -14.56 10.82 -11.42
C LEU A 170 -15.83 10.18 -11.99
N GLU A 171 -15.95 10.20 -13.32
CA GLU A 171 -17.01 9.48 -14.03
C GLU A 171 -16.90 7.97 -13.75
N GLY A 172 -18.02 7.29 -13.51
CA GLY A 172 -18.00 5.86 -13.21
C GLY A 172 -17.54 5.49 -11.80
N ALA A 173 -17.13 6.44 -10.95
CA ALA A 173 -16.73 6.12 -9.57
C ALA A 173 -17.86 5.48 -8.75
N GLY A 174 -19.12 5.88 -9.03
CA GLY A 174 -20.30 5.35 -8.35
C GLY A 174 -20.50 3.84 -8.52
N THR A 175 -20.15 3.26 -9.67
CA THR A 175 -20.28 1.80 -9.88
C THR A 175 -19.27 1.03 -9.05
N GLY A 176 -18.04 1.54 -8.93
CA GLY A 176 -17.00 0.97 -8.07
C GLY A 176 -17.33 1.08 -6.58
N ILE A 177 -17.78 2.26 -6.12
CA ILE A 177 -18.22 2.45 -4.73
C ILE A 177 -19.41 1.54 -4.40
N LEU A 178 -20.38 1.42 -5.32
CA LEU A 178 -21.51 0.51 -5.14
C LEU A 178 -21.05 -0.94 -5.06
N TYR A 179 -20.10 -1.36 -5.90
CA TYR A 179 -19.50 -2.69 -5.85
C TYR A 179 -18.86 -2.98 -4.48
N PHE A 180 -18.19 -1.99 -3.87
CA PHE A 180 -17.57 -2.14 -2.55
C PHE A 180 -18.58 -2.26 -1.41
N VAL A 181 -19.66 -1.47 -1.44
CA VAL A 181 -20.61 -1.37 -0.31
C VAL A 181 -21.76 -2.39 -0.42
N ARG A 182 -22.04 -2.91 -1.62
CA ARG A 182 -23.16 -3.83 -1.85
C ARG A 182 -22.96 -5.12 -1.05
N PRO A 183 -23.84 -5.42 -0.07
CA PRO A 183 -23.70 -6.63 0.74
C PRO A 183 -24.15 -7.86 -0.04
N ASP A 184 -23.38 -8.94 0.08
CA ASP A 184 -23.78 -10.28 -0.31
C ASP A 184 -24.06 -11.10 0.96
N TRP A 185 -25.34 -11.21 1.31
CA TRP A 185 -25.78 -11.83 2.56
C TRP A 185 -25.52 -13.34 2.61
N GLU A 186 -25.50 -14.00 1.46
CA GLU A 186 -25.24 -15.45 1.39
C GLU A 186 -23.79 -15.77 1.80
N LYS A 187 -22.85 -14.85 1.52
CA LYS A 187 -21.45 -15.00 1.92
C LYS A 187 -21.24 -14.97 3.44
N LEU A 188 -22.16 -14.39 4.21
CA LEU A 188 -22.04 -14.38 5.68
C LEU A 188 -22.20 -15.78 6.29
N LEU A 189 -22.78 -16.74 5.56
CA LEU A 189 -22.88 -18.14 5.98
C LEU A 189 -21.55 -18.89 5.83
N ASP A 190 -20.61 -18.36 5.06
CA ASP A 190 -19.28 -18.95 4.88
C ASP A 190 -18.36 -18.58 6.06
N ALA A 191 -17.92 -19.60 6.81
CA ALA A 191 -16.98 -19.43 7.92
C ALA A 191 -15.66 -18.76 7.49
N LYS A 192 -15.25 -18.90 6.22
CA LYS A 192 -14.05 -18.28 5.69
C LYS A 192 -14.11 -16.75 5.73
N VAL A 193 -15.30 -16.16 5.53
CA VAL A 193 -15.50 -14.69 5.61
C VAL A 193 -15.21 -14.18 7.01
N TRP A 194 -15.68 -14.90 8.04
CA TRP A 194 -15.43 -14.57 9.44
C TRP A 194 -13.96 -14.74 9.81
N TYR A 195 -13.32 -15.81 9.35
CA TYR A 195 -11.87 -16.00 9.51
C TYR A 195 -11.09 -14.83 8.93
N SER A 196 -11.37 -14.44 7.68
CA SER A 196 -10.74 -13.29 7.03
C SER A 196 -11.00 -11.97 7.77
N ALA A 197 -12.21 -11.75 8.28
CA ALA A 197 -12.54 -10.55 9.05
C ALA A 197 -11.74 -10.45 10.36
N VAL A 198 -11.64 -11.55 11.12
CA VAL A 198 -10.86 -11.59 12.36
C VAL A 198 -9.37 -11.38 12.06
N THR A 199 -8.85 -12.05 11.04
CA THR A 199 -7.46 -11.89 10.58
C THR A 199 -7.16 -10.45 10.18
N GLN A 200 -8.08 -9.80 9.45
CA GLN A 200 -7.94 -8.40 9.07
C GLN A 200 -7.87 -7.48 10.29
N CYS A 201 -8.79 -7.62 11.24
CA CYS A 201 -8.77 -6.81 12.47
C CYS A 201 -7.50 -7.03 13.30
N PHE A 202 -7.02 -8.27 13.38
CA PHE A 202 -5.82 -8.62 14.14
C PHE A 202 -4.56 -7.98 13.55
N PHE A 203 -4.40 -8.06 12.22
CA PHE A 203 -3.24 -7.50 11.54
C PHE A 203 -3.31 -5.98 11.37
N SER A 204 -4.49 -5.39 11.16
CA SER A 204 -4.66 -3.93 11.04
C SER A 204 -4.24 -3.21 12.33
N LEU A 205 -4.68 -3.73 13.47
CA LEU A 205 -4.33 -3.18 14.79
C LEU A 205 -2.95 -3.63 15.31
N ASN A 206 -2.25 -4.47 14.55
CA ASN A 206 -0.92 -5.00 14.90
C ASN A 206 -0.89 -5.66 16.30
N ILE A 207 -1.97 -6.39 16.64
CA ILE A 207 -2.13 -7.00 17.96
C ILE A 207 -1.13 -8.15 18.10
N GLY A 208 -0.53 -8.29 19.28
CA GLY A 208 0.36 -9.42 19.56
C GLY A 208 1.81 -9.28 19.06
N PHE A 209 2.14 -8.24 18.29
CA PHE A 209 3.52 -7.94 17.86
C PHE A 209 4.32 -7.13 18.91
N GLY A 210 3.67 -6.69 19.99
CA GLY A 210 4.32 -5.99 21.10
C GLY A 210 4.63 -4.51 20.86
N SER A 211 4.36 -3.97 19.67
CA SER A 211 4.50 -2.55 19.34
C SER A 211 3.60 -1.65 20.21
N VAL A 212 2.31 -1.99 20.27
CA VAL A 212 1.30 -1.29 21.08
C VAL A 212 1.64 -1.35 22.58
N THR A 213 2.14 -2.49 23.05
CA THR A 213 2.58 -2.68 24.43
C THR A 213 3.80 -1.83 24.75
N MET A 214 4.78 -1.79 23.85
CA MET A 214 5.97 -0.96 23.99
C MET A 214 5.59 0.52 24.09
N TYR A 215 4.75 1.05 23.20
CA TYR A 215 4.31 2.45 23.29
C TYR A 215 3.56 2.75 24.58
N ALA A 216 2.66 1.86 25.00
CA ALA A 216 1.93 2.03 26.25
C ALA A 216 2.84 2.03 27.50
N SER A 217 4.02 1.39 27.45
CA SER A 217 4.97 1.35 28.57
C SER A 217 5.62 2.70 28.91
N TYR A 218 5.59 3.66 27.99
CA TYR A 218 6.06 5.03 28.22
C TYR A 218 4.97 5.95 28.75
N ASN A 219 3.75 5.45 28.91
CA ASN A 219 2.62 6.27 29.34
C ASN A 219 2.60 6.42 30.88
N ASN A 220 2.01 7.51 31.36
CA ASN A 220 1.80 7.72 32.79
C ASN A 220 0.84 6.66 33.36
N PHE A 221 1.07 6.18 34.57
CA PHE A 221 0.28 5.09 35.17
C PHE A 221 -1.23 5.39 35.28
N TYR A 222 -1.60 6.65 35.55
CA TYR A 222 -2.99 7.09 35.69
C TYR A 222 -3.62 7.57 34.38
N HIS A 223 -2.91 7.48 33.25
CA HIS A 223 -3.47 7.88 31.97
C HIS A 223 -4.60 6.95 31.53
N ASN A 224 -5.66 7.50 30.95
CA ASN A 224 -6.82 6.73 30.52
C ASN A 224 -6.56 5.98 29.20
N VAL A 225 -5.96 4.80 29.30
CA VAL A 225 -5.66 3.94 28.16
C VAL A 225 -6.91 3.35 27.50
N TYR A 226 -8.04 3.27 28.20
CA TYR A 226 -9.30 2.83 27.59
C TYR A 226 -9.77 3.80 26.51
N ARG A 227 -9.68 5.12 26.77
CA ARG A 227 -9.99 6.15 25.78
C ARG A 227 -9.09 6.02 24.55
N ASP A 228 -7.79 5.85 24.75
CA ASP A 228 -6.83 5.73 23.66
C ASP A 228 -7.12 4.48 22.81
N ALA A 229 -7.40 3.34 23.46
CA ALA A 229 -7.74 2.11 22.76
C ALA A 229 -8.99 2.27 21.88
N MET A 230 -10.06 2.89 22.41
CA MET A 230 -11.29 3.16 21.65
C MET A 230 -11.06 4.10 20.47
N VAL A 231 -10.24 5.14 20.64
CA VAL A 231 -9.90 6.07 19.56
C VAL A 231 -9.11 5.37 18.46
N VAL A 232 -8.08 4.60 18.83
CA VAL A 232 -7.23 3.88 17.86
C VAL A 232 -8.05 2.87 17.05
N THR A 233 -8.88 2.06 17.70
CA THR A 233 -9.69 1.04 17.00
C THR A 233 -10.76 1.66 16.09
N THR A 234 -11.41 2.74 16.55
CA THR A 234 -12.41 3.45 15.75
C THR A 234 -11.77 4.12 14.54
N LEU A 235 -10.65 4.82 14.73
CA LEU A 235 -9.94 5.48 13.63
C LEU A 235 -9.38 4.50 12.62
N ASP A 236 -8.82 3.36 13.07
CA ASP A 236 -8.34 2.29 12.19
C ASP A 236 -9.46 1.76 11.27
N THR A 237 -10.63 1.47 11.85
CA THR A 237 -11.79 0.97 11.11
C THR A 237 -12.32 2.02 10.12
N MET A 238 -12.49 3.27 10.57
CA MET A 238 -13.00 4.35 9.74
C MET A 238 -12.05 4.70 8.59
N THR A 239 -10.74 4.73 8.86
CA THR A 239 -9.72 5.00 7.84
C THR A 239 -9.67 3.88 6.81
N SER A 240 -9.77 2.62 7.25
CA SER A 240 -9.83 1.46 6.35
C SER A 240 -11.06 1.48 5.45
N PHE A 241 -12.23 1.82 6.01
CA PHE A 241 -13.46 1.98 5.22
C PHE A 241 -13.36 3.13 4.21
N LEU A 242 -12.83 4.28 4.64
CA LEU A 242 -12.62 5.43 3.77
C LEU A 242 -11.64 5.13 2.63
N SER A 243 -10.53 4.46 2.93
CA SER A 243 -9.56 4.00 1.93
C SER A 243 -10.22 3.05 0.92
N GLY A 244 -11.08 2.14 1.38
CA GLY A 244 -11.88 1.27 0.51
C GLY A 244 -12.74 2.05 -0.48
N LEU A 245 -13.48 3.06 -0.01
CA LEU A 245 -14.29 3.94 -0.89
C LEU A 245 -13.42 4.65 -1.94
N ILE A 246 -12.26 5.17 -1.54
CA ILE A 246 -11.33 5.88 -2.44
C ILE A 246 -10.83 4.94 -3.53
N ILE A 247 -10.28 3.78 -3.14
CA ILE A 247 -9.69 2.80 -4.06
C ILE A 247 -10.74 2.29 -5.04
N PHE A 248 -11.91 1.87 -4.54
CA PHE A 248 -12.97 1.34 -5.41
C PHE A 248 -13.61 2.42 -6.28
N GLY A 249 -13.69 3.69 -5.84
CA GLY A 249 -14.12 4.77 -6.72
C GLY A 249 -13.14 5.02 -7.88
N ILE A 250 -11.82 4.94 -7.62
CA ILE A 250 -10.80 5.07 -8.67
C ILE A 250 -10.83 3.86 -9.63
N LEU A 251 -10.98 2.65 -9.10
CA LEU A 251 -11.13 1.44 -9.92
C LEU A 251 -12.45 1.43 -10.71
N GLY A 252 -13.52 2.02 -10.19
CA GLY A 252 -14.78 2.21 -10.90
C GLY A 252 -14.62 3.11 -12.13
N ASN A 253 -13.84 4.20 -12.00
CA ASN A 253 -13.47 5.03 -13.14
C ASN A 253 -12.63 4.27 -14.17
N LEU A 254 -11.66 3.46 -13.72
CA LEU A 254 -10.85 2.64 -14.61
C LEU A 254 -11.70 1.63 -15.39
N ALA A 255 -12.59 0.91 -14.70
CA ALA A 255 -13.53 -0.03 -15.29
C ALA A 255 -14.45 0.66 -16.33
N TYR A 256 -14.97 1.85 -15.99
CA TYR A 256 -15.78 2.65 -16.91
C TYR A 256 -15.03 3.10 -18.17
N LYS A 257 -13.75 3.48 -18.06
CA LYS A 257 -12.94 3.88 -19.23
C LYS A 257 -12.50 2.69 -20.09
N MET A 258 -12.37 1.50 -19.49
CA MET A 258 -11.99 0.27 -20.18
C MET A 258 -13.21 -0.49 -20.74
N ASP A 259 -14.43 -0.05 -20.42
CA ASP A 259 -15.69 -0.73 -20.77
C ASP A 259 -15.73 -2.19 -20.29
N VAL A 260 -15.22 -2.43 -19.07
CA VAL A 260 -15.19 -3.74 -18.41
C VAL A 260 -15.85 -3.69 -17.04
N GLU A 261 -16.18 -4.85 -16.47
CA GLU A 261 -16.70 -4.91 -15.11
C GLU A 261 -15.63 -4.59 -14.06
N VAL A 262 -16.05 -4.01 -12.93
CA VAL A 262 -15.16 -3.70 -11.79
C VAL A 262 -14.47 -4.96 -11.26
N SER A 263 -15.12 -6.12 -11.35
CA SER A 263 -14.57 -7.42 -10.97
C SER A 263 -13.30 -7.78 -11.74
N GLU A 264 -13.13 -7.29 -12.97
CA GLU A 264 -12.00 -7.61 -13.84
C GLU A 264 -10.75 -6.80 -13.51
N VAL A 265 -10.91 -5.53 -13.16
CA VAL A 265 -9.79 -4.64 -12.79
C VAL A 265 -9.26 -4.90 -11.37
N VAL A 266 -10.04 -5.60 -10.54
CA VAL A 266 -9.69 -5.97 -9.16
C VAL A 266 -8.90 -7.30 -9.09
N LYS A 267 -8.79 -8.05 -10.20
CA LYS A 267 -8.17 -9.40 -10.23
C LYS A 267 -6.73 -9.43 -9.68
N SER A 268 -5.98 -8.33 -9.77
CA SER A 268 -4.61 -8.20 -9.29
C SER A 268 -4.54 -7.91 -7.79
N GLY A 269 -4.93 -8.85 -6.91
CA GLY A 269 -4.93 -8.63 -5.46
C GLY A 269 -3.57 -8.20 -4.84
N GLY A 270 -3.62 -7.56 -3.67
CA GLY A 270 -2.42 -7.24 -2.88
C GLY A 270 -1.54 -6.14 -3.51
N THR A 271 -0.26 -6.45 -3.72
CA THR A 271 0.71 -5.51 -4.33
C THR A 271 0.36 -5.17 -5.77
N GLY A 272 -0.33 -6.05 -6.49
CA GLY A 272 -0.80 -5.79 -7.85
C GLY A 272 -1.78 -4.61 -7.91
N LEU A 273 -2.72 -4.50 -6.95
CA LEU A 273 -3.66 -3.37 -6.92
C LEU A 273 -2.91 -2.04 -6.76
N ALA A 274 -1.92 -2.02 -5.86
CA ALA A 274 -1.19 -0.81 -5.51
C ALA A 274 -0.16 -0.38 -6.56
N PHE A 275 0.51 -1.33 -7.22
CA PHE A 275 1.63 -1.07 -8.13
C PHE A 275 1.31 -1.32 -9.61
N ILE A 276 0.14 -1.87 -9.94
CA ILE A 276 -0.30 -2.07 -11.34
C ILE A 276 -1.58 -1.27 -11.59
N SER A 277 -2.68 -1.66 -10.95
CA SER A 277 -4.00 -1.08 -11.24
C SER A 277 -4.09 0.41 -10.89
N TYR A 278 -3.49 0.83 -9.78
CA TYR A 278 -3.54 2.22 -9.33
C TYR A 278 -2.66 3.16 -10.19
N PRO A 279 -1.40 2.83 -10.51
CA PRO A 279 -0.61 3.59 -11.47
C PRO A 279 -1.25 3.68 -12.86
N GLU A 280 -1.90 2.60 -13.32
CA GLU A 280 -2.67 2.58 -14.57
C GLU A 280 -3.83 3.57 -14.54
N ALA A 281 -4.62 3.56 -13.46
CA ALA A 281 -5.72 4.51 -13.29
C ALA A 281 -5.22 5.97 -13.30
N ILE A 282 -4.11 6.24 -12.59
CA ILE A 282 -3.51 7.58 -12.53
C ILE A 282 -2.97 8.01 -13.90
N ALA A 283 -2.32 7.11 -14.64
CA ALA A 283 -1.78 7.42 -15.96
C ALA A 283 -2.86 7.81 -16.99
N ARG A 284 -4.10 7.35 -16.76
CA ARG A 284 -5.29 7.70 -17.56
C ARG A 284 -5.97 8.99 -17.13
N PHE A 285 -5.66 9.50 -15.94
CA PHE A 285 -6.19 10.80 -15.54
C PHE A 285 -5.58 11.89 -16.41
N GLU A 286 -6.44 12.54 -17.20
CA GLU A 286 -6.08 13.84 -17.77
C GLU A 286 -5.93 14.81 -16.60
N MET A 287 -4.69 15.20 -16.32
CA MET A 287 -4.39 16.21 -15.30
C MET A 287 -5.19 17.47 -15.63
N VAL A 288 -5.69 18.12 -14.58
CA VAL A 288 -6.64 19.23 -14.63
C VAL A 288 -6.26 20.28 -15.70
N PRO A 289 -7.21 20.73 -16.56
CA PRO A 289 -6.92 21.54 -17.76
C PRO A 289 -6.05 22.79 -17.54
N TRP A 290 -6.05 23.35 -16.34
CA TRP A 290 -5.35 24.60 -16.00
C TRP A 290 -3.81 24.49 -16.01
N VAL A 291 -3.25 23.33 -15.63
CA VAL A 291 -1.77 23.15 -15.63
C VAL A 291 -1.23 23.01 -17.05
N ARG A 292 -2.03 22.40 -17.94
CA ARG A 292 -1.70 22.27 -19.37
C ARG A 292 -1.75 23.62 -20.10
N SER A 293 -2.69 24.49 -19.73
CA SER A 293 -2.78 25.86 -20.26
C SER A 293 -1.52 26.68 -19.98
N TYR A 294 -0.94 26.55 -18.77
CA TYR A 294 0.28 27.27 -18.40
C TYR A 294 1.50 26.81 -19.22
N HIS A 295 1.59 25.50 -19.52
CA HIS A 295 2.69 24.97 -20.32
C HIS A 295 2.56 25.28 -21.82
N HIS A 296 1.33 25.40 -22.35
CA HIS A 296 1.11 25.79 -23.74
C HIS A 296 1.46 27.27 -24.01
N HIS A 297 1.24 28.15 -23.04
CA HIS A 297 1.57 29.57 -23.16
C HIS A 297 3.09 29.86 -23.16
N HIS A 298 3.91 28.99 -22.57
CA HIS A 298 5.37 29.15 -22.56
C HIS A 298 6.10 28.61 -23.79
N HIS A 299 5.44 27.80 -24.64
CA HIS A 299 6.00 27.33 -25.91
C HIS A 299 5.58 28.17 -27.13
N GLN A 300 4.72 29.19 -26.94
CA GLN A 300 4.28 30.11 -28.00
C GLN A 300 4.82 31.54 -27.86
N ARG A 301 5.85 31.76 -27.03
CA ARG A 301 6.59 33.03 -26.96
C ARG A 301 8.05 32.82 -27.33
#